data_AF-A0A947C085-F1
#
_entry.id   AF-A0A947C085-F1
#
_cell.length_a   1.000
_cell.length_b   1.000
_cell.length_c   1.000
_cell.angle_alpha   90.00
_cell.angle_beta   90.00
_cell.angle_gamma   90.00
#
_symmetry.space_group_name_H-M   'P 1'
#
loop_
_entity.id
_entity.type
_entity.pdbx_description
1 polymer ?
#
loop_
_entity_poly.entity_id
_entity_poly.type
_entity_poly.pdbx_seq_one_letter_code
_entity_poly.pdbx_strand_id
1 'polypeptide(L)'
;MALKLTRLAGTVVYGGWDLNPNDLENSYDHRLLIRTVRDSDEHNAVINVSINGVGVEEHVLRVGGDTLMLENDVEVGLENVHNYTIRETPYCPECERGGEDKKVIPQASFAFSAPREYQILRDDARKKR
;
A
#
# COMPACT_ATOMS: atom_id res chain seq x y z
N MET A 1 -12.04 -14.45 -3.82
CA MET A 1 -11.38 -14.18 -2.52
C MET A 1 -10.54 -12.95 -2.74
N ALA A 2 -10.74 -11.90 -1.94
CA ALA A 2 -9.97 -10.66 -2.07
C ALA A 2 -8.58 -10.84 -1.43
N LEU A 3 -7.53 -10.38 -2.11
CA LEU A 3 -6.18 -10.34 -1.56
C LEU A 3 -6.05 -9.11 -0.65
N LYS A 4 -5.67 -9.32 0.61
CA LYS A 4 -5.47 -8.25 1.58
C LYS A 4 -4.00 -7.85 1.66
N LEU A 5 -3.71 -6.55 1.53
CA LEU A 5 -2.35 -6.02 1.56
C LEU A 5 -2.28 -4.76 2.43
N THR A 6 -1.47 -4.81 3.48
CA THR A 6 -1.19 -3.66 4.35
C THR A 6 0.08 -2.93 3.91
N ARG A 7 0.00 -1.61 3.71
CA ARG A 7 1.06 -0.76 3.17
C ARG A 7 1.09 0.64 3.78
N LEU A 8 2.27 1.22 3.82
CA LEU A 8 2.52 2.60 4.25
C LEU A 8 2.65 3.54 3.05
N ALA A 9 2.58 4.84 3.30
CA ALA A 9 2.81 5.87 2.28
C ALA A 9 4.22 5.77 1.67
N GLY A 10 4.32 5.86 0.35
CA GLY A 10 5.55 5.74 -0.42
C GLY A 10 5.84 4.35 -0.97
N THR A 11 4.93 3.38 -0.77
CA THR A 11 5.06 2.03 -1.34
C THR A 11 4.28 1.87 -2.64
N VAL A 12 4.75 0.97 -3.50
CA VAL A 12 4.14 0.67 -4.79
C VAL A 12 3.65 -0.78 -4.85
N VAL A 13 2.47 -0.96 -5.42
CA VAL A 13 1.87 -2.26 -5.75
C VAL A 13 1.67 -2.31 -7.26
N TYR A 14 2.10 -3.39 -7.89
CA TYR A 14 1.93 -3.65 -9.33
C TYR A 14 0.89 -4.75 -9.50
N GLY A 15 0.00 -4.57 -10.46
CA GLY A 15 -1.03 -5.52 -10.83
C GLY A 15 -1.06 -5.75 -12.34
N GLY A 16 -1.32 -6.98 -12.76
CA GLY A 16 -1.38 -7.35 -14.17
C GLY A 16 -1.41 -8.85 -14.44
N TRP A 17 -1.77 -9.20 -15.67
CA TRP A 17 -1.95 -10.60 -16.09
C TRP A 17 -0.63 -11.29 -16.44
N ASP A 18 0.28 -10.58 -17.11
CA ASP A 18 1.60 -11.08 -17.53
C ASP A 18 2.74 -10.37 -16.79
N LEU A 19 2.56 -10.21 -15.48
CA LEU A 19 3.47 -9.44 -14.66
C LEU A 19 4.81 -10.18 -14.52
N ASN A 20 5.90 -9.55 -14.95
CA ASN A 20 7.25 -10.11 -14.88
C ASN A 20 7.93 -9.71 -13.56
N PRO A 21 8.20 -10.65 -12.64
CA PRO A 21 8.84 -10.34 -11.35
C PRO A 21 10.24 -9.72 -11.47
N ASN A 22 10.89 -9.88 -12.63
CA ASN A 22 12.21 -9.31 -12.90
C ASN A 22 12.15 -7.89 -13.50
N ASP A 23 10.99 -7.49 -14.02
CA ASP A 23 10.79 -6.21 -14.70
C ASP A 23 9.36 -5.69 -14.50
N LEU A 24 9.03 -5.32 -13.26
CA LEU A 24 7.69 -4.86 -12.87
C LEU A 24 7.31 -3.56 -13.57
N GLU A 25 8.26 -2.65 -13.78
CA GLU A 25 8.01 -1.31 -14.34
C GLU A 25 7.60 -1.35 -15.82
N ASN A 26 7.99 -2.37 -16.58
CA ASN A 26 7.60 -2.50 -17.99
C ASN A 26 6.52 -3.56 -18.24
N SER A 27 6.13 -4.35 -17.22
CA SER A 27 5.18 -5.46 -17.36
C SER A 27 3.88 -5.29 -16.56
N TYR A 28 3.70 -4.16 -15.87
CA TYR A 28 2.45 -3.89 -15.17
C TYR A 28 1.35 -3.46 -16.15
N ASP A 29 0.12 -3.83 -15.82
CA ASP A 29 -1.08 -3.24 -16.40
C ASP A 29 -1.53 -2.06 -15.55
N HIS A 30 -1.52 -2.26 -14.23
CA HIS A 30 -1.88 -1.25 -13.23
C HIS A 30 -0.76 -1.08 -12.19
N ARG A 31 -0.45 0.16 -11.83
CA ARG A 31 0.51 0.50 -10.78
C ARG A 31 -0.14 1.42 -9.77
N LEU A 32 -0.17 1.00 -8.51
CA LEU A 32 -0.73 1.75 -7.41
C LEU A 32 0.39 2.27 -6.52
N LEU A 33 0.59 3.58 -6.51
CA LEU A 33 1.49 4.27 -5.59
C LEU A 33 0.67 4.88 -4.45
N ILE A 34 0.95 4.46 -3.22
CA ILE A 34 0.27 5.03 -2.04
C ILE A 34 0.96 6.34 -1.68
N ARG A 35 0.30 7.48 -1.88
CA ARG A 35 0.88 8.80 -1.65
C ARG A 35 0.83 9.20 -0.20
N THR A 36 -0.33 9.00 0.43
CA THR A 36 -0.58 9.40 1.82
C THR A 36 -1.52 8.39 2.47
N VAL A 37 -1.29 8.09 3.74
CA VAL A 37 -2.24 7.38 4.60
C VAL A 37 -2.53 8.26 5.80
N ARG A 38 -3.80 8.50 6.10
CA ARG A 38 -4.23 9.35 7.20
C ARG A 38 -5.07 8.55 8.18
N ASP A 39 -4.57 8.42 9.38
CA ASP A 39 -5.30 7.88 10.53
C ASP A 39 -5.94 9.04 11.32
N SER A 40 -6.93 9.67 10.69
CA SER A 40 -7.79 10.71 11.28
C SER A 40 -9.25 10.24 11.27
N ASP A 41 -10.19 11.07 11.70
CA ASP A 41 -11.61 10.70 11.85
C ASP A 41 -12.25 10.01 10.62
N GLU A 42 -11.78 10.34 9.41
CA GLU A 42 -12.29 9.76 8.16
C GLU A 42 -11.51 8.52 7.65
N HIS A 43 -10.38 8.15 8.26
CA HIS A 43 -9.48 7.06 7.85
C HIS A 43 -9.36 6.88 6.33
N ASN A 44 -8.41 7.60 5.70
CA ASN A 44 -8.29 7.61 4.24
C ASN A 44 -6.87 7.38 3.72
N ALA A 45 -6.80 6.98 2.46
CA ALA A 45 -5.55 6.83 1.73
C ALA A 45 -5.68 7.52 0.37
N VAL A 46 -4.65 8.31 0.02
CA VAL A 46 -4.51 8.88 -1.33
C VAL A 46 -3.61 7.95 -2.12
N ILE A 47 -4.10 7.48 -3.25
CA ILE A 47 -3.38 6.58 -4.15
C ILE A 47 -3.28 7.20 -5.54
N ASN A 48 -2.15 6.98 -6.19
CA ASN A 48 -2.02 7.24 -7.62
C ASN A 48 -2.10 5.92 -8.34
N VAL A 49 -3.02 5.82 -9.29
CA VAL A 49 -3.16 4.68 -10.18
C VAL A 49 -2.59 5.05 -11.52
N SER A 50 -1.60 4.31 -11.99
CA SER A 50 -1.05 4.42 -13.34
C SER A 50 -1.50 3.22 -14.15
N ILE A 51 -2.10 3.48 -15.31
CA ILE A 51 -2.40 2.45 -16.31
C ILE A 51 -1.34 2.58 -17.39
N ASN A 52 -0.69 1.47 -17.74
CA ASN A 52 0.44 1.48 -18.66
C ASN A 52 0.01 2.05 -20.02
N GLY A 53 0.70 3.10 -20.48
CA GLY A 53 0.43 3.77 -21.74
C GLY A 53 -0.78 4.73 -21.76
N VAL A 54 -1.56 4.84 -20.68
CA VAL A 54 -2.76 5.71 -20.64
C VAL A 54 -2.53 6.97 -19.81
N GLY A 55 -1.93 6.84 -18.63
CA GLY A 55 -1.68 7.99 -17.75
C GLY A 55 -1.69 7.65 -16.27
N VAL A 56 -1.76 8.69 -15.43
CA VAL A 56 -1.80 8.58 -13.97
C VAL A 56 -2.99 9.37 -13.44
N GLU A 57 -3.78 8.74 -12.59
CA GLU A 57 -4.91 9.35 -11.89
C GLU A 57 -4.72 9.28 -10.38
N GLU A 58 -5.13 10.33 -9.67
CA GLU A 58 -5.13 10.37 -8.21
C GLU A 58 -6.53 10.08 -7.68
N HIS A 59 -6.61 9.17 -6.71
CA HIS A 59 -7.85 8.71 -6.10
C HIS A 59 -7.74 8.74 -4.58
N VAL A 60 -8.86 9.07 -3.91
CA VAL A 60 -8.95 9.04 -2.44
C VAL A 60 -9.86 7.90 -2.03
N LEU A 61 -9.31 6.91 -1.34
CA LEU A 61 -10.06 5.80 -0.77
C LEU A 61 -10.33 6.05 0.71
N ARG A 62 -11.54 5.69 1.16
CA ARG A 62 -11.99 5.84 2.55
C ARG A 62 -12.36 4.48 3.13
N VAL A 63 -12.10 4.26 4.41
CA VAL A 63 -12.54 3.04 5.10
C VAL A 63 -14.07 2.96 5.08
N GLY A 64 -14.61 1.85 4.57
CA GLY A 64 -16.05 1.65 4.41
C GLY A 64 -16.70 2.52 3.31
N GLY A 65 -15.90 3.21 2.50
CA GLY A 65 -16.36 3.93 1.32
C GLY A 65 -16.39 3.07 0.05
N ASP A 66 -16.54 3.75 -1.08
CA ASP A 66 -16.55 3.09 -2.39
C ASP A 66 -15.20 2.47 -2.74
N THR A 67 -15.24 1.35 -3.46
CA THR A 67 -14.08 0.71 -4.06
C THR A 67 -13.72 1.42 -5.36
N LEU A 68 -12.43 1.57 -5.64
CA LEU A 68 -11.97 2.00 -6.95
C LEU A 68 -12.04 0.81 -7.91
N MET A 69 -12.89 0.94 -8.92
CA MET A 69 -12.95 0.02 -10.05
C MET A 69 -11.81 0.35 -11.01
N LEU A 70 -10.92 -0.62 -11.21
CA LEU A 70 -9.95 -0.62 -12.30
C LEU A 70 -10.54 -1.37 -13.51
N GLU A 71 -9.76 -1.59 -14.55
CA GLU A 71 -10.24 -2.30 -15.74
C GLU A 71 -10.32 -3.83 -15.51
N ASN A 72 -11.17 -4.50 -16.29
CA ASN A 72 -11.31 -5.97 -16.36
C ASN A 72 -11.59 -6.66 -15.00
N ASP A 73 -12.63 -6.18 -14.29
CA ASP A 73 -13.11 -6.74 -13.02
C ASP A 73 -12.07 -6.74 -11.88
N VAL A 74 -11.15 -5.77 -11.92
CA VAL A 74 -10.19 -5.53 -10.85
C VAL A 74 -10.69 -4.36 -9.99
N GLU A 75 -10.84 -4.59 -8.69
CA GLU A 75 -11.32 -3.59 -7.74
C GLU A 75 -10.35 -3.45 -6.58
N VAL A 76 -10.20 -2.22 -6.09
CA VAL A 76 -9.37 -1.90 -4.94
C VAL A 76 -10.17 -1.09 -3.92
N GLY A 77 -10.34 -1.65 -2.73
CA GLY A 77 -10.97 -0.99 -1.59
C GLY A 77 -9.99 -0.71 -0.47
N LEU A 78 -10.25 0.34 0.31
CA LEU A 78 -9.58 0.55 1.60
C LEU A 78 -10.40 -0.11 2.70
N GLU A 79 -9.86 -1.15 3.32
CA GLU A 79 -10.54 -1.92 4.37
C GLU A 79 -10.30 -1.32 5.75
N ASN A 80 -9.07 -0.88 6.03
CA ASN A 80 -8.72 -0.33 7.34
C ASN A 80 -7.51 0.61 7.28
N VAL A 81 -7.38 1.51 8.24
CA VAL A 81 -6.16 2.28 8.50
C VAL A 81 -5.76 2.05 9.95
N HIS A 82 -4.49 1.77 10.20
CA HIS A 82 -3.98 1.59 11.55
C HIS A 82 -2.56 2.12 11.68
N ASN A 83 -2.22 2.52 12.90
CA ASN A 83 -0.90 3.02 13.22
C ASN A 83 0.05 1.90 13.67
N TYR A 84 1.16 1.76 12.97
CA TYR A 84 2.28 0.96 13.43
C TYR A 84 3.24 1.84 14.24
N THR A 85 3.41 1.51 15.53
CA THR A 85 4.31 2.25 16.41
C THR A 85 5.64 1.53 16.49
N ILE A 86 6.72 2.21 16.06
CA ILE A 86 8.08 1.78 16.32
C ILE A 86 8.48 2.39 17.68
N ARG A 87 8.76 1.53 18.66
CA ARG A 87 9.32 1.97 19.94
C ARG A 87 10.84 1.93 19.83
N GLU A 88 11.46 3.10 19.92
CA GLU A 88 12.87 3.20 20.25
C GLU A 88 13.06 3.03 21.77
N THR A 89 14.22 2.49 22.13
CA THR A 89 14.55 1.83 23.41
C THR A 89 14.37 2.69 24.67
N PRO A 90 14.03 2.09 25.84
CA PRO A 90 13.85 2.82 27.09
C PRO A 90 15.16 3.41 27.64
N TYR A 91 15.07 4.60 28.24
CA TYR A 91 16.20 5.26 28.92
C TYR A 91 16.61 4.52 30.19
N CYS A 92 17.90 4.28 30.34
CA CYS A 92 18.60 3.60 31.41
C CYS A 92 19.33 4.65 32.24
N PRO A 93 18.89 4.94 33.48
CA PRO A 93 19.53 5.95 34.33
C PRO A 93 20.85 5.49 34.96
N GLU A 94 21.11 4.19 35.08
CA GLU A 94 22.41 3.66 35.56
C GLU A 94 23.54 3.86 34.54
N CYS A 95 23.18 3.85 33.26
CA CYS A 95 24.12 3.90 32.15
C CYS A 95 23.90 5.12 31.24
N GLU A 96 23.01 6.03 31.64
CA GLU A 96 22.53 7.23 30.91
C GLU A 96 22.16 6.99 29.43
N ARG A 97 21.59 5.82 29.08
CA ARG A 97 21.36 5.40 27.68
C ARG A 97 19.90 5.09 27.36
N GLY A 98 19.37 5.54 26.23
CA GLY A 98 18.01 5.22 25.72
C GLY A 98 17.09 6.44 25.71
N GLY A 99 15.77 6.26 25.62
CA GLY A 99 14.80 7.36 25.71
C GLY A 99 14.44 8.06 24.39
N GLU A 100 14.74 7.42 23.26
CA GLU A 100 14.51 8.02 21.93
C GLU A 100 13.16 7.58 21.30
N ASP A 101 12.84 8.23 20.18
CA ASP A 101 11.50 8.69 19.79
C ASP A 101 10.51 7.59 19.37
N LYS A 102 9.24 7.80 19.75
CA LYS A 102 8.12 7.02 19.24
C LYS A 102 7.77 7.49 17.84
N LYS A 103 8.11 6.70 16.83
CA LYS A 103 7.64 6.95 15.47
C LYS A 103 6.33 6.21 15.22
N VAL A 104 5.27 6.96 15.00
CA VAL A 104 3.95 6.44 14.58
C VAL A 104 3.87 6.50 13.06
N ILE A 105 3.66 5.35 12.43
CA ILE A 105 3.57 5.23 10.97
C ILE A 105 2.18 4.72 10.61
N PRO A 106 1.33 5.54 9.95
CA PRO A 106 0.04 5.09 9.48
C PRO A 106 0.19 4.08 8.34
N GLN A 107 -0.58 3.00 8.40
CA GLN A 107 -0.63 1.93 7.41
C GLN A 107 -2.06 1.69 6.96
N ALA A 108 -2.26 1.62 5.65
CA ALA A 108 -3.53 1.32 5.01
C ALA A 108 -3.59 -0.17 4.65
N SER A 109 -4.70 -0.83 4.96
CA SER A 109 -5.02 -2.19 4.56
C SER A 109 -5.97 -2.15 3.38
N PHE A 110 -5.49 -2.59 2.22
CA PHE A 110 -6.23 -2.61 0.98
C PHE A 110 -6.77 -4.02 0.71
N ALA A 111 -7.99 -4.10 0.19
CA ALA A 111 -8.59 -5.32 -0.31
C ALA A 111 -8.63 -5.23 -1.84
N PHE A 112 -7.96 -6.17 -2.51
CA PHE A 112 -7.95 -6.29 -3.96
C PHE A 112 -8.86 -7.45 -4.38
N SER A 113 -9.89 -7.16 -5.15
CA SER A 113 -10.69 -8.17 -5.84
C SER A 113 -10.23 -8.22 -7.29
N ALA A 114 -9.86 -9.40 -7.78
CA ALA A 114 -9.38 -9.55 -9.16
C ALA A 114 -9.62 -10.98 -9.66
N PRO A 115 -9.64 -11.20 -10.98
CA PRO A 115 -9.63 -12.54 -11.56
C PRO A 115 -8.42 -13.37 -11.09
N ARG A 116 -8.53 -14.70 -11.09
CA ARG A 116 -7.46 -15.60 -10.60
C ARG A 116 -6.14 -15.48 -11.36
N GLU A 117 -6.22 -15.08 -12.62
CA GLU A 117 -5.07 -14.93 -13.52
C GLU A 117 -4.34 -13.61 -13.30
N TYR A 118 -4.99 -12.65 -12.62
CA TYR A 118 -4.40 -11.35 -12.32
C TYR A 118 -3.45 -11.45 -11.14
N GLN A 119 -2.21 -11.06 -11.36
CA GLN A 119 -1.15 -11.10 -10.36
C GLN A 119 -1.03 -9.74 -9.68
N ILE A 120 -0.80 -9.76 -8.37
CA ILE A 120 -0.55 -8.56 -7.58
C ILE A 120 0.77 -8.74 -6.86
N LEU A 121 1.77 -7.93 -7.23
CA LEU A 121 3.11 -7.97 -6.66
C LEU A 121 3.48 -6.63 -6.01
N ARG A 122 4.38 -6.73 -5.04
CA ARG A 122 4.88 -5.59 -4.28
C ARG A 122 6.26 -5.21 -4.77
N ASP A 123 6.59 -3.93 -4.73
CA ASP A 123 7.95 -3.46 -5.01
C ASP A 123 9.02 -4.12 -4.10
N ASP A 124 8.67 -4.36 -2.83
CA ASP A 124 9.56 -4.89 -1.80
C ASP A 124 9.69 -6.42 -1.81
N ALA A 125 8.80 -7.13 -2.51
CA ALA A 125 8.84 -8.60 -2.60
C ALA A 125 10.16 -9.12 -3.20
N ARG A 126 10.85 -8.30 -4.00
CA ARG A 126 12.13 -8.65 -4.66
C ARG A 126 13.36 -8.51 -3.77
N LYS A 127 13.30 -7.77 -2.65
CA LYS A 127 14.51 -7.41 -1.85
C LYS A 127 15.05 -8.52 -0.94
N LYS A 128 14.52 -9.75 -1.00
CA LYS A 128 15.12 -10.91 -0.32
C LYS A 128 16.06 -11.65 -1.27
N ARG A 129 17.32 -11.20 -1.34
CA ARG A 129 18.46 -11.98 -1.82
C ARG A 129 19.59 -11.88 -0.81
#